data_AF-A0A7Y5SQM4-F1
#
_entry.id   AF-A0A7Y5SQM4-F1
#
_cell.length_a   1.000
_cell.length_b   1.000
_cell.length_c   1.000
_cell.angle_alpha   90.00
_cell.angle_beta   90.00
_cell.angle_gamma   90.00
#
_symmetry.space_group_name_H-M   'P 1'
#
loop_
_entity.id
_entity.type
_entity.pdbx_description
1 polymer ?
#
loop_
_entity_poly.entity_id
_entity_poly.type
_entity_poly.pdbx_seq_one_letter_code
_entity_poly.pdbx_strand_id
1 'polypeptide(L)'
;AGLLGVDPGLSLGDVLLGGANWQDVVRRAPTPRLSLLPGGSLLAADPQTLRGMRLARLVDQWQERYQLVLLNAAPGANPYLAGLAGRLDGAYLVVHLQRTSYRAATQAAARLRRYGLQVLGCILTAIDG
;
A
#
# COMPACT_ATOMS: atom_id res chain seq x y z
N ALA A 1 -0.16 2.50 20.88
CA ALA A 1 -0.59 1.48 19.92
C ALA A 1 -1.21 2.15 18.70
N GLY A 2 -0.75 1.83 17.47
CA GLY A 2 -1.33 2.39 16.25
C GLY A 2 -2.75 1.87 15.98
N LEU A 3 -3.37 2.30 14.87
CA LEU A 3 -4.74 1.97 14.42
C LEU A 3 -5.12 0.47 14.49
N LEU A 4 -4.14 -0.43 14.49
CA LEU A 4 -4.33 -1.89 14.50
C LEU A 4 -3.71 -2.59 15.73
N GLY A 5 -3.42 -1.85 16.80
CA GLY A 5 -2.89 -2.46 18.03
C GLY A 5 -1.43 -2.93 17.93
N VAL A 6 -0.69 -2.46 16.92
CA VAL A 6 0.70 -2.85 16.66
C VAL A 6 1.65 -1.73 17.07
N ASP A 7 2.70 -2.08 17.80
CA ASP A 7 3.71 -1.12 18.27
C ASP A 7 4.61 -0.60 17.14
N PRO A 8 5.17 0.61 17.26
CA PRO A 8 6.16 1.11 16.30
C PRO A 8 7.46 0.28 16.34
N GLY A 9 8.18 0.20 15.22
CA GLY A 9 9.49 -0.44 15.09
C GLY A 9 9.86 -0.60 13.61
N LEU A 10 10.61 -1.64 13.25
CA LEU A 10 10.97 -1.91 11.85
C LEU A 10 9.73 -1.96 10.95
N SER A 11 9.91 -1.56 9.70
CA SER A 11 8.86 -1.28 8.72
C SER A 11 9.20 -1.78 7.32
N LEU A 12 8.24 -1.68 6.40
CA LEU A 12 8.45 -1.92 4.97
C LEU A 12 9.59 -1.07 4.40
N GLY A 13 9.81 0.14 4.91
CA GLY A 13 10.94 0.96 4.51
C GLY A 13 12.29 0.31 4.80
N ASP A 14 12.45 -0.27 5.99
CA ASP A 14 13.69 -0.95 6.40
C ASP A 14 13.94 -2.21 5.58
N VAL A 15 12.87 -2.96 5.29
CA VAL A 15 12.92 -4.13 4.40
C VAL A 15 13.34 -3.72 2.98
N LEU A 16 12.75 -2.66 2.43
CA LEU A 16 13.07 -2.18 1.10
C LEU A 16 14.52 -1.66 0.99
N LEU A 17 15.11 -1.18 2.09
CA LEU A 17 16.51 -0.78 2.16
C LEU A 17 17.47 -1.97 2.39
N GLY A 18 16.93 -3.17 2.60
CA GLY A 18 17.71 -4.38 2.88
C GLY A 18 18.21 -4.49 4.32
N GLY A 19 17.70 -3.65 5.23
CA GLY A 19 18.07 -3.65 6.65
C GLY A 19 17.41 -4.76 7.47
N ALA A 20 16.39 -5.44 6.91
CA ALA A 20 15.68 -6.55 7.56
C ALA A 20 14.95 -7.44 6.55
N ASN A 21 14.68 -8.70 6.93
CA ASN A 21 13.77 -9.57 6.19
C ASN A 21 12.32 -9.27 6.60
N TRP A 22 11.40 -9.27 5.64
CA TRP A 22 10.00 -8.91 5.93
C TRP A 22 9.31 -9.90 6.89
N GLN A 23 9.75 -11.16 6.91
CA GLN A 23 9.24 -12.22 7.80
C GLN A 23 9.51 -11.91 9.28
N ASP A 24 10.58 -11.18 9.57
CA ASP A 24 10.96 -10.77 10.92
C ASP A 24 10.27 -9.47 11.34
N VAL A 25 9.78 -8.70 10.36
CA VAL A 25 9.18 -7.38 10.55
C VAL A 25 7.65 -7.42 10.55
N VAL A 26 7.06 -8.39 9.84
CA VAL A 26 5.60 -8.58 9.79
C VAL A 26 5.08 -9.03 11.15
N ARG A 27 3.98 -8.41 11.58
CA ARG A 27 3.41 -8.63 12.92
C ARG A 27 2.00 -9.17 12.80
N ARG A 28 1.63 -10.07 13.72
CA ARG A 28 0.22 -10.48 13.87
C ARG A 28 -0.54 -9.36 14.59
N ALA A 29 -1.66 -8.94 14.03
CA ALA A 29 -2.56 -8.03 14.71
C ALA A 29 -3.35 -8.79 15.80
N PRO A 30 -3.99 -8.09 16.76
CA PRO A 30 -4.91 -8.73 17.71
C PRO A 30 -6.07 -9.47 17.01
N THR A 31 -6.45 -9.01 15.82
CA THR A 31 -7.45 -9.67 14.99
C THR A 31 -6.92 -10.99 14.43
N PRO A 32 -7.63 -12.12 14.62
CA PRO A 32 -7.20 -13.42 14.09
C PRO A 32 -6.97 -13.40 12.57
N ARG A 33 -5.93 -14.11 12.13
CA ARG A 33 -5.55 -14.25 10.71
C ARG A 33 -5.20 -12.94 9.98
N LEU A 34 -5.02 -11.84 10.72
CA LEU A 34 -4.55 -10.57 10.18
C LEU A 34 -3.07 -10.37 10.52
N SER A 35 -2.28 -10.15 9.48
CA SER A 35 -0.89 -9.74 9.58
C SER A 35 -0.72 -8.33 9.04
N LEU A 36 0.12 -7.53 9.71
CA LEU A 36 0.42 -6.16 9.35
C LEU A 36 1.93 -5.99 9.17
N LEU A 37 2.34 -5.47 8.02
CA LEU A 37 3.66 -4.91 7.83
C LEU A 37 3.53 -3.37 7.83
N PRO A 38 4.04 -2.66 8.85
CA PRO A 38 3.94 -1.21 8.92
C PRO A 38 4.66 -0.56 7.74
N GLY A 39 4.07 0.47 7.11
CA GLY A 39 4.68 1.15 5.97
C GLY A 39 5.99 1.86 6.31
N GLY A 40 6.07 2.48 7.49
CA GLY A 40 7.21 3.29 7.92
C GLY A 40 7.38 4.58 7.10
N SER A 41 8.44 5.33 7.40
CA SER A 41 8.84 6.49 6.60
C SER A 41 9.90 6.06 5.58
N LEU A 42 9.60 6.27 4.30
CA LEU A 42 10.57 6.03 3.23
C LEU A 42 11.45 7.27 3.04
N LEU A 43 12.68 7.26 3.56
CA LEU A 43 13.65 8.35 3.38
C LEU A 43 13.93 8.58 1.90
N ALA A 44 13.93 9.82 1.40
CA ALA A 44 13.91 10.18 -0.03
C ALA A 44 15.12 9.74 -0.90
N ALA A 45 16.13 9.09 -0.33
CA ALA A 45 17.43 8.88 -0.98
C ALA A 45 17.47 7.78 -2.07
N ASP A 46 16.52 6.84 -2.09
CA ASP A 46 16.57 5.67 -2.98
C ASP A 46 15.75 5.87 -4.27
N PRO A 47 16.26 5.48 -5.47
CA PRO A 47 15.56 5.66 -6.74
C PRO A 47 14.18 4.97 -6.76
N GLN A 48 13.16 5.67 -7.27
CA GLN A 48 11.77 5.18 -7.32
C GLN A 48 11.63 3.83 -8.05
N THR A 49 12.39 3.63 -9.14
CA THR A 49 12.39 2.39 -9.93
C THR A 49 12.91 1.19 -9.12
N LEU A 50 13.99 1.39 -8.35
CA LEU A 50 14.57 0.34 -7.51
C LEU A 50 13.60 -0.11 -6.41
N ARG A 51 12.88 0.86 -5.83
CA ARG A 51 11.81 0.59 -4.86
C ARG A 51 10.67 -0.20 -5.47
N GLY A 52 10.23 0.17 -6.68
CA GLY A 52 9.22 -0.57 -7.42
C GLY A 52 9.61 -2.04 -7.64
N MET A 53 10.85 -2.30 -8.06
CA MET A 53 11.34 -3.68 -8.26
C MET A 53 11.44 -4.48 -6.95
N ARG A 54 11.97 -3.90 -5.88
CA ARG A 54 12.07 -4.57 -4.58
C ARG A 54 10.68 -4.87 -4.01
N LEU A 55 9.76 -3.92 -4.11
CA LEU A 55 8.37 -4.09 -3.69
C LEU A 55 7.66 -5.16 -4.52
N ALA A 56 7.89 -5.22 -5.84
CA ALA A 56 7.35 -6.25 -6.71
C ALA A 56 7.75 -7.67 -6.25
N ARG A 57 9.03 -7.88 -5.91
CA ARG A 57 9.51 -9.17 -5.37
C ARG A 57 8.89 -9.53 -4.02
N LEU A 58 8.62 -8.53 -3.19
CA LEU A 58 7.93 -8.76 -1.91
C LEU A 58 6.47 -9.15 -2.13
N VAL A 59 5.78 -8.51 -3.08
CA VAL A 59 4.40 -8.86 -3.45
C VAL A 59 4.32 -10.30 -3.95
N ASP A 60 5.27 -10.73 -4.79
CA ASP A 60 5.33 -12.13 -5.27
C ASP A 60 5.42 -13.11 -4.07
N GLN A 61 6.29 -12.83 -3.09
CA GLN A 61 6.40 -13.65 -1.87
C GLN A 61 5.15 -13.59 -0.97
N TRP A 62 4.46 -12.46 -0.94
CA TRP A 62 3.24 -12.31 -0.14
C TRP A 62 2.07 -13.06 -0.76
N GLN A 63 1.97 -13.11 -2.09
CA GLN A 63 0.95 -13.88 -2.81
C GLN A 63 1.08 -15.39 -2.56
N GLU A 64 2.31 -15.90 -2.40
CA GLU A 64 2.54 -17.32 -2.06
C GLU A 64 2.13 -17.65 -0.61
N ARG A 65 2.16 -16.67 0.30
CA ARG A 65 1.98 -16.89 1.74
C ARG A 65 0.63 -16.45 2.29
N TYR A 66 -0.05 -15.51 1.65
CA TYR A 66 -1.32 -14.94 2.09
C TYR A 66 -2.39 -15.10 1.02
N GLN A 67 -3.60 -15.44 1.47
CA GLN A 67 -4.77 -15.57 0.58
C GLN A 67 -5.27 -14.22 0.05
N LEU A 68 -4.99 -13.13 0.79
CA LEU A 68 -5.36 -11.77 0.44
C LEU A 68 -4.26 -10.83 0.92
N VAL A 69 -3.79 -9.96 0.02
CA VAL A 69 -2.79 -8.93 0.31
C VAL A 69 -3.43 -7.57 0.05
N LEU A 70 -3.57 -6.75 1.09
CA LEU A 70 -4.07 -5.38 0.97
C LEU A 70 -2.91 -4.39 1.08
N LEU A 71 -2.74 -3.57 0.03
CA LEU A 71 -1.74 -2.50 0.02
C LEU A 71 -2.41 -1.16 0.26
N ASN A 72 -2.06 -0.49 1.36
CA ASN A 72 -2.50 0.88 1.61
C ASN A 72 -1.56 1.86 0.91
N ALA A 73 -2.07 2.57 -0.10
CA ALA A 73 -1.34 3.62 -0.80
C ALA A 73 -1.75 4.99 -0.28
N ALA A 74 -0.77 5.88 -0.04
CA ALA A 74 -1.05 7.26 0.35
C ALA A 74 -1.88 8.01 -0.72
N PRO A 75 -2.61 9.07 -0.34
CA PRO A 75 -3.37 9.89 -1.28
C PRO A 75 -2.45 10.40 -2.38
N GLY A 76 -2.87 10.20 -3.63
CA GLY A 76 -2.03 10.54 -4.76
C GLY A 76 -1.16 9.35 -5.19
N ALA A 77 -1.72 8.43 -5.99
CA ALA A 77 -1.06 7.20 -6.45
C ALA A 77 0.45 7.39 -6.63
N ASN A 78 1.20 6.70 -5.78
CA ASN A 78 2.63 6.85 -5.69
C ASN A 78 3.29 6.23 -6.94
N PRO A 79 4.31 6.86 -7.56
CA PRO A 79 4.95 6.33 -8.76
C PRO A 79 5.41 4.86 -8.67
N TYR A 80 5.73 4.34 -7.49
CA TYR A 80 6.09 2.92 -7.34
C TYR A 80 4.95 1.94 -7.68
N LEU A 81 3.69 2.37 -7.64
CA LEU A 81 2.54 1.53 -8.01
C LEU A 81 2.57 1.12 -9.49
N ALA A 82 3.21 1.91 -10.35
CA ALA A 82 3.41 1.54 -11.75
C ALA A 82 4.22 0.25 -11.90
N GLY A 83 5.22 0.04 -11.03
CA GLY A 83 6.00 -1.20 -11.00
C GLY A 83 5.21 -2.43 -10.52
N LEU A 84 4.01 -2.23 -9.97
CA LEU A 84 3.15 -3.29 -9.44
C LEU A 84 1.95 -3.60 -10.33
N ALA A 85 1.73 -2.88 -11.43
CA ALA A 85 0.48 -2.95 -12.18
C ALA A 85 0.10 -4.35 -12.68
N GLY A 86 1.08 -5.17 -13.07
CA GLY A 86 0.87 -6.56 -13.47
C GLY A 86 0.75 -7.58 -12.32
N ARG A 87 0.84 -7.13 -11.07
CA ARG A 87 0.81 -7.98 -9.86
C ARG A 87 -0.40 -7.72 -8.97
N LEU A 88 -1.13 -6.63 -9.21
CA LEU A 88 -2.30 -6.28 -8.42
C LEU A 88 -3.56 -6.62 -9.20
N ASP A 89 -4.49 -7.30 -8.55
CA ASP A 89 -5.79 -7.65 -9.15
C ASP A 89 -6.67 -6.41 -9.39
N GLY A 90 -6.45 -5.36 -8.62
CA GLY A 90 -7.08 -4.06 -8.82
C GLY A 90 -6.96 -3.13 -7.63
N ALA A 91 -7.59 -1.97 -7.76
CA ALA A 91 -7.58 -0.92 -6.75
C ALA A 91 -9.00 -0.39 -6.47
N TYR A 92 -9.28 -0.14 -5.20
CA TYR A 92 -10.44 0.64 -4.77
C TYR A 92 -9.99 2.06 -4.44
N LEU A 93 -10.74 3.05 -4.94
CA LEU A 93 -10.50 4.45 -4.57
C LEU A 93 -11.34 4.79 -3.33
N VAL A 94 -10.69 5.18 -2.24
CA VAL A 94 -11.40 5.69 -1.06
C VAL A 94 -11.63 7.19 -1.24
N VAL A 95 -12.90 7.62 -1.23
CA VAL A 95 -13.32 9.02 -1.40
C VAL A 95 -13.99 9.49 -0.13
N HIS A 96 -13.45 10.54 0.47
CA HIS A 96 -14.04 11.15 1.65
C HIS A 96 -15.08 12.20 1.26
N LEU A 97 -16.31 12.03 1.73
CA LEU A 97 -17.40 12.98 1.55
C LEU A 97 -16.99 14.36 2.07
N GLN A 98 -17.38 15.41 1.35
CA GLN A 98 -17.07 16.83 1.64
C GLN A 98 -15.59 17.23 1.66
N ARG A 99 -14.63 16.28 1.72
CA ARG A 99 -13.18 16.55 1.73
C ARG A 99 -12.49 16.24 0.41
N THR A 100 -12.96 15.21 -0.30
CA THR A 100 -12.41 14.82 -1.60
C THR A 100 -13.28 15.37 -2.72
N SER A 101 -12.74 16.28 -3.52
CA SER A 101 -13.48 16.81 -4.68
C SER A 101 -13.63 15.76 -5.78
N TYR A 102 -14.71 15.88 -6.57
CA TYR A 102 -14.92 15.03 -7.74
C TYR A 102 -13.72 15.08 -8.71
N ARG A 103 -13.12 16.26 -8.89
CA ARG A 103 -11.92 16.45 -9.72
C ARG A 103 -10.72 15.66 -9.16
N ALA A 104 -10.50 15.68 -7.85
CA ALA A 104 -9.41 14.94 -7.23
C ALA A 104 -9.61 13.42 -7.38
N ALA A 105 -10.83 12.93 -7.16
CA ALA A 105 -11.15 11.51 -7.30
C ALA A 105 -10.96 11.01 -8.75
N THR A 106 -11.46 11.77 -9.74
CA THR A 106 -11.32 11.43 -11.16
C THR A 106 -9.86 11.47 -11.63
N GLN A 107 -9.07 12.44 -11.18
CA GLN A 107 -7.63 12.49 -11.46
C GLN A 107 -6.87 11.31 -10.83
N ALA A 108 -7.23 10.90 -9.61
CA ALA A 108 -6.63 9.74 -8.95
C ALA A 108 -6.91 8.45 -9.74
N ALA A 109 -8.17 8.24 -10.15
CA ALA A 109 -8.55 7.09 -10.96
C ALA A 109 -7.85 7.10 -12.33
N ALA A 110 -7.76 8.26 -13.00
CA ALA A 110 -7.05 8.39 -14.27
C ALA A 110 -5.56 8.04 -14.13
N ARG A 111 -4.90 8.44 -13.05
CA ARG A 111 -3.49 8.10 -12.80
C ARG A 111 -3.29 6.60 -12.56
N LEU A 112 -4.16 5.95 -11.77
CA LEU A 112 -4.09 4.50 -11.57
C LEU A 112 -4.24 3.74 -12.90
N ARG A 113 -5.18 4.17 -13.75
CA ARG A 113 -5.34 3.61 -15.10
C ARG A 113 -4.11 3.79 -15.98
N ARG A 114 -3.46 4.97 -15.92
CA ARG A 114 -2.18 5.22 -16.65
C ARG A 114 -1.05 4.31 -16.18
N TYR A 115 -1.07 3.87 -14.92
CA TYR A 115 -0.13 2.88 -14.41
C TYR A 115 -0.46 1.46 -14.87
N GLY A 116 -1.61 1.22 -15.50
CA GLY A 116 -2.06 -0.11 -15.90
C GLY A 116 -2.89 -0.83 -14.82
N LEU A 117 -3.27 -0.13 -13.74
CA LEU A 117 -4.10 -0.70 -12.68
C LEU A 117 -5.59 -0.60 -13.02
N GLN A 118 -6.31 -1.70 -12.77
CA GLN A 118 -7.77 -1.72 -12.86
C GLN A 118 -8.38 -1.07 -11.61
N VAL A 119 -9.17 -0.01 -11.80
CA VAL A 119 -9.97 0.58 -10.72
C VAL A 119 -11.27 -0.22 -10.63
N LEU A 120 -11.42 -1.02 -9.58
CA LEU A 120 -12.55 -1.92 -9.37
C LEU A 120 -13.80 -1.18 -8.87
N GLY A 121 -13.60 -0.04 -8.21
CA GLY A 121 -14.70 0.75 -7.69
C GLY A 121 -14.25 1.89 -6.79
N CYS A 122 -15.24 2.52 -6.15
CA CYS A 122 -15.06 3.59 -5.19
C CYS A 122 -15.68 3.19 -3.86
N ILE A 123 -14.97 3.46 -2.77
CA ILE A 123 -15.47 3.32 -1.40
C ILE A 123 -15.69 4.73 -0.87
N LEU A 124 -16.95 5.07 -0.63
CA LEU A 124 -17.32 6.35 -0.03
C LEU A 124 -17.15 6.25 1.49
N THR A 125 -16.42 7.19 2.07
CA THR A 125 -16.29 7.33 3.52
C THR A 125 -16.78 8.71 3.96
N ALA A 126 -17.45 8.75 5.11
CA ALA A 126 -17.96 9.96 5.73
C ALA A 126 -17.43 10.11 7.16
N ILE A 127 -16.32 9.45 7.49
CA ILE A 127 -15.83 9.41 8.87
C ILE A 127 -15.26 10.79 9.22
N ASP A 128 -16.16 11.68 9.62
CA ASP A 128 -15.87 12.75 10.56
C ASP A 128 -15.99 12.12 11.95
N GLY A 129 -14.85 11.89 12.57
CA GLY A 129 -14.67 11.29 13.90
C GLY A 129 -13.25 11.51 14.38
#